data_AF-A0A806TG41-F1
#
_entry.id   AF-A0A806TG41-F1
#
_cell.length_a   1.000
_cell.length_b   1.000
_cell.length_c   1.000
_cell.angle_alpha   90.00
_cell.angle_beta   90.00
_cell.angle_gamma   90.00
#
_symmetry.space_group_name_H-M   'P 1'
#
loop_
_entity.id
_entity.type
_entity.pdbx_description
1 polymer ?
#
loop_
_entity_poly.entity_id
_entity_poly.type
_entity_poly.pdbx_seq_one_letter_code
_entity_poly.pdbx_strand_id
1 'polypeptide(L)' 'MGTIVCQTCNCTIDHFEDEKVTRLYSTCKSGECQKADEDLD' A
#
# COMPACT_ATOMS: atom_id res chain seq x y z
N MET A 1 15.50 5.04 -3.60
CA MET A 1 14.29 5.67 -3.03
C MET A 1 13.19 4.64 -3.06
N GLY A 2 12.69 4.24 -1.91
CA GLY A 2 11.61 3.29 -1.76
C GLY A 2 10.27 3.97 -1.47
N THR A 3 9.18 3.28 -1.81
CA THR A 3 7.81 3.76 -1.57
C THR A 3 7.00 2.63 -0.97
N ILE A 4 6.30 2.93 0.11
CA ILE A 4 5.36 2.02 0.77
C ILE A 4 3.97 2.34 0.24
N VAL A 5 3.30 1.34 -0.32
CA VAL A 5 1.99 1.48 -0.96
C VAL A 5 1.00 0.55 -0.27
N CYS A 6 -0.24 0.99 -0.13
CA CYS A 6 -1.29 0.15 0.41
C CYS A 6 -1.70 -0.93 -0.60
N GLN A 7 -1.66 -2.20 -0.21
CA GLN A 7 -2.11 -3.30 -1.07
C GLN A 7 -3.62 -3.27 -1.35
N THR A 8 -4.39 -2.55 -0.52
CA THR A 8 -5.84 -2.46 -0.63
C THR A 8 -6.30 -1.32 -1.55
N CYS A 9 -5.89 -0.09 -1.25
CA CYS A 9 -6.37 1.11 -1.97
C CYS A 9 -5.33 1.66 -2.95
N ASN A 10 -4.17 1.02 -3.05
CA ASN A 10 -3.04 1.47 -3.89
C ASN A 10 -2.55 2.89 -3.58
N CYS A 11 -2.94 3.46 -2.42
CA CYS A 11 -2.45 4.74 -1.95
C CYS A 11 -1.01 4.63 -1.46
N THR A 12 -0.20 5.65 -1.74
CA THR A 12 1.12 5.77 -1.15
C THR A 12 1.00 6.10 0.34
N ILE A 13 1.51 5.20 1.18
CA ILE A 13 1.52 5.33 2.63
C ILE A 13 2.72 6.16 3.05
N ASP A 14 3.90 5.85 2.51
CA ASP A 14 5.15 6.50 2.93
C ASP A 14 6.26 6.38 1.88
N HIS A 15 7.32 7.17 2.04
CA HIS A 15 8.54 7.09 1.24
C HIS A 15 9.75 6.95 2.15
N PHE A 16 10.72 6.14 1.74
CA PHE A 16 11.98 5.98 2.46
C PHE A 16 13.17 6.12 1.52
N GLU A 17 14.28 6.65 2.02
CA GLU A 17 15.51 6.65 1.26
C GLU A 17 16.14 5.26 1.30
N ASP A 18 16.43 4.74 0.11
CA ASP A 18 17.05 3.45 -0.10
C ASP A 18 17.94 3.55 -1.34
N GLU A 19 19.00 2.75 -1.38
CA GLU A 19 19.93 2.74 -2.51
C GLU A 19 19.24 2.22 -3.79
N LYS A 20 18.25 1.34 -3.65
CA LYS A 20 17.50 0.77 -4.77
C LYS A 20 16.07 1.32 -4.79
N VAL A 21 15.47 1.33 -5.98
CA VAL A 21 14.06 1.70 -6.13
C VAL A 21 13.22 0.48 -5.77
N THR A 22 12.62 0.51 -4.58
CA THR A 22 11.87 -0.62 -4.03
C THR A 22 10.46 -0.19 -3.69
N ARG A 23 9.46 -0.92 -4.20
CA ARG A 23 8.06 -0.74 -3.81
C ARG A 23 7.69 -1.82 -2.80
N LEU A 24 7.31 -1.40 -1.61
CA LEU A 24 6.83 -2.28 -0.55
C LEU A 24 5.31 -2.14 -0.43
N TYR A 25 4.63 -3.26 -0.22
CA TYR A 25 3.18 -3.28 -0.02
C TYR A 25 2.87 -3.49 1.45
N SER A 26 2.01 -2.66 2.00
CA SER A 26 1.52 -2.75 3.38
C SER A 26 0.01 -2.52 3.43
N THR A 27 -0.60 -2.63 4.60
CA THR A 27 -2.01 -2.32 4.82
C THR A 27 -2.11 -1.04 5.67
N CYS A 28 -2.99 -0.11 5.29
CA CYS A 28 -3.23 1.08 6.11
C CYS A 28 -3.68 0.68 7.52
N LYS A 29 -3.27 1.45 8.53
CA LYS A 29 -3.70 1.22 9.91
C LYS A 29 -5.19 1.53 10.04
N SER A 30 -5.93 0.57 10.60
CA SER A 30 -7.30 0.72 11.12
C SER A 30 -8.35 1.20 10.12
N GLY A 31 -8.79 0.33 9.20
CA GLY A 31 -10.10 0.45 8.54
C GLY A 31 -10.30 1.59 7.53
N GLU A 32 -9.35 2.51 7.40
CA GLU A 32 -9.39 3.65 6.46
C GLU A 32 -9.41 3.20 5.00
N CYS A 33 -8.85 2.02 4.70
CA CYS A 33 -8.96 1.38 3.40
C CYS A 33 -9.94 0.20 3.51
N GLN A 34 -11.22 0.44 3.21
CA GLN A 34 -12.14 -0.66 2.96
C GLN A 34 -11.63 -1.40 1.72
N LYS A 35 -11.22 -2.67 1.89
CA LYS A 35 -11.08 -3.56 0.74
C LYS A 35 -12.48 -3.63 0.13
N ALA A 36 -12.65 -3.05 -1.04
CA ALA A 36 -13.72 -3.44 -1.93
C ALA A 36 -13.38 -4.88 -2.35
N ASP A 37 -13.73 -5.83 -1.49
CA ASP A 37 -13.78 -7.25 -1.82
C ASP A 37 -15.02 -7.42 -2.70
N GLU A 38 -14.90 -6.92 -3.93
CA GLU A 38 -15.79 -7.20 -5.05
C GLU A 38 -15.20 -8.42 -5.77
N ASP A 39 -15.22 -9.56 -5.08
CA ASP A 39 -15.17 -10.87 -5.74
C ASP A 39 -16.59 -11.46 -5.64
N LEU A 40 -17.42 -11.06 -6.62
CA LEU A 40 -18.52 -11.89 -7.10
C LEU A 40 -17.92 -13.22 -7.60
N ASP A 41 -18.29 -14.34 -6.96
CA ASP A 41 -18.89 -15.53 -7.62
C ASP A 41 -19.53 -16.47 -6.59
#